data_AF-A0A517NLP4-F1
#
_entry.id   AF-A0A517NLP4-F1
#
_cell.length_a   1.000
_cell.length_b   1.000
_cell.length_c   1.000
_cell.angle_alpha   90.00
_cell.angle_beta   90.00
_cell.angle_gamma   90.00
#
_symmetry.space_group_name_H-M   'P 1'
#
loop_
_entity.id
_entity.type
_entity.pdbx_description
1 polymer ?
#
loop_
_entity_poly.entity_id
_entity_poly.type
_entity_poly.pdbx_seq_one_letter_code
_entity_poly.pdbx_strand_id
1 'polypeptide(L)'
;MSAEIQMSSVVDQTSSYPYRAVSRSAIVSIILFVMALPGLLSAFVPMLGLSVIGIGAALVSLRSISRFPDEFGGKGLAVAGLSLNLVLLLGGISMHTYIYLTEVPDGYTRVQFYDLQQADGGPDQPTEAATTIHGQDIFLKGYIHPSSGSGLLKHFILVPDLGTCCFGGQPKSSDMIEITLSGGQTTKAGLTKKKLAGKFLVTPAPQQVTDFDNNIFYRMKVDQVR
;
A
#
# COMPACT_ATOMS: atom_id res chain seq x y z
N MET A 1 -81.84 29.59 -25.66
CA MET A 1 -81.02 28.53 -25.03
C MET A 1 -79.75 28.35 -25.82
N SER A 2 -78.65 28.96 -25.38
CA SER A 2 -77.30 28.60 -25.80
C SER A 2 -76.38 28.96 -24.64
N ALA A 3 -76.06 27.95 -23.83
CA ALA A 3 -75.05 28.08 -22.79
C ALA A 3 -73.69 27.91 -23.47
N GLU A 4 -72.91 29.00 -23.56
CA GLU A 4 -71.51 28.92 -23.95
C GLU A 4 -70.74 28.20 -22.85
N ILE A 5 -70.24 27.01 -23.17
CA ILE A 5 -69.34 26.26 -22.31
C ILE A 5 -67.98 26.96 -22.38
N GLN A 6 -67.72 27.86 -21.42
CA GLN A 6 -66.38 28.36 -21.13
C GLN A 6 -65.56 27.21 -20.53
N MET A 7 -64.81 26.53 -21.40
CA MET A 7 -63.80 25.55 -21.02
C MET A 7 -62.59 26.31 -20.47
N SER A 8 -62.66 26.64 -19.18
CA SER A 8 -61.55 27.20 -18.42
C SER A 8 -60.43 26.17 -18.41
N SER A 9 -59.41 26.36 -19.25
CA SER A 9 -58.15 25.65 -19.12
C SER A 9 -57.48 26.13 -17.84
N VAL A 10 -57.78 25.46 -16.73
CA VAL A 10 -56.92 25.47 -15.55
C VAL A 10 -55.64 24.77 -15.99
N VAL A 11 -54.73 25.56 -16.57
CA VAL A 11 -53.32 25.20 -16.64
C VAL A 11 -52.92 24.93 -15.20
N ASP A 12 -52.65 23.67 -14.91
CA ASP A 12 -52.15 23.23 -13.64
C ASP A 12 -50.78 23.89 -13.40
N GLN A 13 -50.80 25.09 -12.80
CA GLN A 13 -49.62 25.83 -12.38
C GLN A 13 -49.02 25.25 -11.09
N THR A 14 -49.36 24.02 -10.69
CA THR A 14 -48.88 23.42 -9.44
C THR A 14 -47.86 22.31 -9.68
N SER A 15 -46.68 22.73 -10.14
CA SER A 15 -45.34 22.26 -9.68
C SER A 15 -44.28 22.40 -10.78
N SER A 16 -43.88 23.63 -11.09
CA SER A 16 -42.64 23.87 -11.84
C SER A 16 -41.43 23.60 -10.94
N TYR A 17 -41.15 22.32 -10.67
CA TYR A 17 -39.82 21.89 -10.24
C TYR A 17 -39.08 21.47 -11.52
N PRO A 18 -38.40 22.39 -12.22
CA PRO A 18 -37.58 22.01 -13.36
C PRO A 18 -36.59 20.95 -12.88
N TYR A 19 -36.67 19.76 -13.48
CA TYR A 19 -35.78 18.65 -13.15
C TYR A 19 -34.35 19.08 -13.40
N ARG A 20 -33.53 19.08 -12.34
CA ARG A 20 -32.10 19.37 -12.42
C ARG A 20 -31.32 18.06 -12.48
N ALA A 21 -30.50 17.90 -13.50
CA ALA A 21 -29.68 16.71 -13.64
C ALA A 21 -28.61 16.67 -12.53
N VAL A 22 -28.39 15.50 -11.92
CA VAL A 22 -27.29 15.35 -10.97
C VAL A 22 -25.97 15.38 -11.74
N SER A 23 -25.02 16.19 -11.27
CA SER A 23 -23.68 16.25 -11.86
C SER A 23 -23.02 14.87 -11.87
N ARG A 24 -22.64 14.38 -13.05
CA ARG A 24 -21.95 13.08 -13.23
C ARG A 24 -20.65 13.02 -12.44
N SER A 25 -19.94 14.15 -12.34
CA SER A 25 -18.70 14.26 -11.57
C SER A 25 -18.91 14.11 -10.06
N ALA A 26 -20.08 14.47 -9.52
CA ALA A 26 -20.44 14.16 -8.13
C ALA A 26 -20.54 12.64 -7.91
N ILE A 27 -21.20 11.92 -8.81
CA ILE A 27 -21.36 10.46 -8.73
C ILE A 27 -19.99 9.77 -8.82
N VAL A 28 -19.15 10.20 -9.77
CA VAL A 28 -17.78 9.69 -9.92
C VAL A 28 -16.97 9.88 -8.65
N SER A 29 -17.09 11.03 -7.96
CA SER A 29 -16.35 11.26 -6.71
C SER A 29 -16.71 10.26 -5.60
N ILE A 30 -17.98 9.83 -5.52
CA ILE A 30 -18.44 8.83 -4.54
C ILE A 30 -17.95 7.43 -4.91
N ILE A 31 -18.03 7.07 -6.20
CA ILE A 31 -17.51 5.79 -6.68
C ILE A 31 -16.02 5.67 -6.39
N LEU A 32 -15.25 6.73 -6.66
CA LEU A 32 -13.81 6.76 -6.38
C LEU A 32 -13.50 6.65 -4.89
N PHE A 33 -14.31 7.26 -4.02
CA PHE A 33 -14.18 7.07 -2.57
C PHE A 33 -14.34 5.59 -2.18
N VAL A 34 -15.39 4.91 -2.67
CA VAL A 34 -15.63 3.49 -2.37
C VAL A 34 -14.48 2.63 -2.88
N MET A 35 -13.99 2.89 -4.09
CA MET A 35 -12.84 2.18 -4.65
C MET A 35 -11.52 2.48 -3.93
N ALA A 36 -11.40 3.63 -3.26
CA ALA A 36 -10.22 4.02 -2.50
C ALA A 36 -10.16 3.40 -1.09
N LEU A 37 -11.28 2.91 -0.54
CA LEU A 37 -11.34 2.35 0.82
C LEU A 37 -10.33 1.24 1.12
N PRO A 38 -10.06 0.27 0.22
CA PRO A 38 -9.02 -0.73 0.44
C PRO A 38 -7.63 -0.13 0.68
N GLY A 39 -7.39 1.11 0.25
CA GLY A 39 -6.14 1.83 0.47
C GLY A 39 -5.77 2.07 1.95
N LEU A 40 -6.70 1.89 2.88
CA LEU A 40 -6.39 1.87 4.31
C LEU A 40 -5.56 0.64 4.73
N LEU A 41 -5.61 -0.45 3.95
CA LEU A 41 -4.79 -1.63 4.17
C LEU A 41 -3.37 -1.39 3.63
N SER A 42 -2.34 -1.76 4.39
CA SER A 42 -0.93 -1.55 4.00
C SER A 42 -0.51 -2.27 2.71
N ALA A 43 -1.28 -3.26 2.26
CA ALA A 43 -1.04 -3.94 0.98
C ALA A 43 -1.55 -3.13 -0.24
N PHE A 44 -2.52 -2.23 -0.04
CA PHE A 44 -3.24 -1.54 -1.12
C PHE A 44 -3.10 -0.01 -1.05
N VAL A 45 -2.09 0.51 -0.35
CA VAL A 45 -1.81 1.96 -0.20
C VAL A 45 -1.95 2.76 -1.50
N PRO A 46 -1.48 2.30 -2.68
CA PRO A 46 -1.64 3.06 -3.93
C PRO A 46 -3.10 3.40 -4.28
N MET A 47 -4.07 2.60 -3.83
CA MET A 47 -5.49 2.87 -4.05
C MET A 47 -5.98 4.15 -3.35
N LEU A 48 -5.29 4.63 -2.30
CA LEU A 48 -5.57 5.95 -1.73
C LEU A 48 -5.39 7.07 -2.75
N GLY A 49 -4.55 6.89 -3.77
CA GLY A 49 -4.41 7.85 -4.87
C GLY A 49 -5.71 8.14 -5.61
N LEU A 50 -6.65 7.19 -5.65
CA LEU A 50 -7.99 7.40 -6.25
C LEU A 50 -8.78 8.48 -5.50
N SER A 51 -8.55 8.67 -4.20
CA SER A 51 -9.22 9.73 -3.44
C SER A 51 -8.81 11.13 -3.90
N VAL A 52 -7.57 11.30 -4.39
CA VAL A 52 -7.11 12.56 -5.00
C VAL A 52 -7.90 12.87 -6.27
N ILE A 53 -8.12 11.85 -7.11
CA ILE A 53 -8.94 11.97 -8.31
C ILE A 53 -10.41 12.24 -7.92
N GLY A 54 -10.90 11.59 -6.86
CA GLY A 54 -12.23 11.81 -6.28
C GLY A 54 -12.45 13.24 -5.81
N ILE A 55 -11.47 13.83 -5.13
CA ILE A 55 -11.46 15.25 -4.73
C ILE A 55 -11.56 16.14 -5.97
N GLY A 56 -10.75 15.87 -7.00
CA GLY A 56 -10.80 16.61 -8.27
C GLY A 56 -12.19 16.56 -8.91
N ALA A 57 -12.79 15.38 -8.99
CA ALA A 57 -14.15 15.20 -9.53
C ALA A 57 -15.22 15.96 -8.70
N ALA A 58 -15.11 15.94 -7.37
CA ALA A 58 -16.01 16.68 -6.50
C ALA A 58 -15.87 18.21 -6.67
N LEU A 59 -14.65 18.73 -6.81
CA LEU A 59 -14.38 20.14 -7.07
C LEU A 59 -14.92 20.58 -8.43
N VAL A 60 -14.73 19.77 -9.48
CA VAL A 60 -15.33 20.00 -10.81
C VAL A 60 -16.85 20.06 -10.70
N SER A 61 -17.46 19.16 -9.93
CA SER A 61 -18.91 19.15 -9.70
C SER A 61 -19.41 20.42 -9.04
N LEU A 62 -18.76 20.86 -7.95
CA LEU A 62 -19.12 22.09 -7.24
C LEU A 62 -18.99 23.32 -8.16
N ARG A 63 -17.94 23.36 -8.99
CA ARG A 63 -17.75 24.42 -9.97
C ARG A 63 -18.85 24.41 -11.04
N SER A 64 -19.20 23.25 -11.58
CA SER A 64 -20.27 23.12 -12.58
C SER A 64 -21.63 23.51 -12.02
N ILE A 65 -21.97 23.07 -10.81
CA ILE A 65 -23.22 23.44 -10.12
C ILE A 65 -23.27 24.95 -9.84
N SER A 66 -22.13 25.57 -9.48
CA SER A 66 -22.09 27.02 -9.27
C SER A 66 -22.24 27.84 -10.56
N ARG A 67 -21.81 27.28 -11.70
CA ARG A 67 -21.84 27.95 -13.00
C ARG A 67 -23.18 27.80 -13.72
N PHE A 68 -23.80 26.62 -13.62
CA PHE A 68 -25.07 26.30 -14.25
C PHE A 68 -26.04 25.77 -13.18
N PRO A 69 -26.47 26.62 -12.24
CA PRO A 69 -27.32 26.19 -11.15
C PRO A 69 -28.62 25.59 -11.69
N ASP A 70 -29.21 26.18 -12.72
CA ASP A 70 -30.51 25.76 -13.27
C ASP A 70 -30.48 24.44 -14.04
N GLU A 71 -29.30 23.99 -14.46
CA GLU A 71 -29.11 22.72 -15.16
C GLU A 71 -28.68 21.59 -14.21
N PHE A 72 -27.79 21.89 -13.24
CA PHE A 72 -27.17 20.89 -12.38
C PHE A 72 -27.59 20.99 -10.91
N GLY A 73 -28.06 19.87 -10.39
CA GLY A 73 -28.36 19.65 -8.97
C GLY A 73 -27.28 18.83 -8.26
N GLY A 74 -27.59 18.42 -7.02
CA GLY A 74 -26.73 17.48 -6.28
C GLY A 74 -25.57 18.12 -5.51
N LYS A 75 -25.69 19.39 -5.10
CA LYS A 75 -24.66 20.06 -4.27
C LYS A 75 -24.33 19.26 -3.00
N GLY A 76 -25.35 18.71 -2.33
CA GLY A 76 -25.14 17.85 -1.15
C GLY A 76 -24.28 16.63 -1.46
N LEU A 77 -24.53 15.96 -2.60
CA LEU A 77 -23.75 14.81 -3.04
C LEU A 77 -22.30 15.20 -3.37
N ALA A 78 -22.09 16.35 -4.01
CA ALA A 78 -20.75 16.86 -4.31
C ALA A 78 -19.96 17.22 -3.05
N VAL A 79 -20.61 17.86 -2.06
CA VAL A 79 -19.99 18.18 -0.76
C VAL A 79 -19.66 16.91 0.02
N ALA A 80 -20.57 15.91 0.03
CA ALA A 80 -20.32 14.62 0.66
C ALA A 80 -19.16 13.87 -0.01
N GLY A 81 -19.11 13.85 -1.34
CA GLY A 81 -18.00 13.24 -2.08
C GLY A 81 -16.67 13.92 -1.76
N LEU A 82 -16.65 15.25 -1.70
CA LEU A 82 -15.45 16.00 -1.31
C LEU A 82 -15.01 15.67 0.12
N SER A 83 -15.93 15.72 1.09
CA SER A 83 -15.59 15.50 2.50
C SER A 83 -15.13 14.08 2.77
N LEU A 84 -15.80 13.08 2.20
CA LEU A 84 -15.45 11.66 2.34
C LEU A 84 -14.05 11.37 1.78
N ASN A 85 -13.74 11.86 0.58
CA ASN A 85 -12.42 11.66 -0.01
C ASN A 85 -11.33 12.40 0.78
N LEU A 86 -11.59 13.60 1.28
CA LEU A 86 -10.62 14.34 2.12
C LEU A 86 -10.34 13.61 3.44
N VAL A 87 -11.39 13.16 4.13
CA VAL A 87 -11.24 12.41 5.39
C VAL A 87 -10.50 11.10 5.14
N LEU A 88 -10.82 10.37 4.06
CA LEU A 88 -10.14 9.14 3.70
C LEU A 88 -8.67 9.37 3.38
N LEU A 89 -8.35 10.41 2.61
CA LEU A 89 -6.97 10.74 2.23
C LEU A 89 -6.14 11.15 3.45
N LEU A 90 -6.63 12.12 4.22
CA LEU A 90 -5.91 12.63 5.40
C LEU A 90 -5.81 11.57 6.50
N GLY A 91 -6.89 10.83 6.74
CA GLY A 91 -6.92 9.72 7.69
C GLY A 91 -5.99 8.59 7.25
N GLY A 92 -6.02 8.21 5.98
CA GLY A 92 -5.15 7.18 5.41
C GLY A 92 -3.67 7.55 5.47
N ILE A 93 -3.31 8.78 5.08
CA ILE A 93 -1.94 9.29 5.22
C ILE A 93 -1.50 9.26 6.68
N SER A 94 -2.30 9.82 7.59
CA SER A 94 -1.96 9.87 9.01
C SER A 94 -1.76 8.48 9.61
N MET A 95 -2.64 7.53 9.27
CA MET A 95 -2.55 6.14 9.71
C MET A 95 -1.28 5.46 9.19
N HIS A 96 -0.97 5.57 7.89
CA HIS A 96 0.22 4.94 7.31
C HIS A 96 1.51 5.60 7.80
N THR A 97 1.51 6.91 8.00
CA THR A 97 2.63 7.63 8.62
C THR A 97 2.85 7.17 10.06
N TYR A 98 1.79 7.04 10.85
CA TYR A 98 1.89 6.53 12.22
C TYR A 98 2.50 5.12 12.25
N ILE A 99 1.97 4.20 11.42
CA ILE A 99 2.51 2.83 11.30
C ILE A 99 3.99 2.85 10.90
N TYR A 100 4.38 3.72 9.94
CA TYR A 100 5.76 3.84 9.51
C TYR A 100 6.67 4.40 10.61
N LEU A 101 6.21 5.34 11.42
CA LEU A 101 7.02 5.91 12.49
C LEU A 101 7.18 4.95 13.68
N THR A 102 6.19 4.08 13.96
CA THR A 102 6.18 3.19 15.13
C THR A 102 6.57 1.74 14.83
N GLU A 103 6.88 1.39 13.58
CA GLU A 103 7.18 -0.01 13.22
C GLU A 103 8.55 -0.48 13.70
N VAL A 104 9.53 0.41 13.74
CA VAL A 104 10.91 0.11 14.13
C VAL A 104 10.99 0.09 15.65
N PRO A 105 11.41 -1.03 16.27
CA PRO A 105 11.60 -1.05 17.72
C PRO A 105 12.76 -0.13 18.14
N ASP A 106 12.70 0.37 19.38
CA ASP A 106 13.77 1.19 19.93
C ASP A 106 15.10 0.44 19.93
N GLY A 107 16.19 1.14 19.57
CA GLY A 107 17.54 0.55 19.47
C GLY A 107 17.86 -0.09 18.12
N TYR A 108 16.91 -0.20 17.19
CA TYR A 108 17.14 -0.75 15.85
C TYR A 108 17.21 0.34 14.79
N THR A 109 18.09 0.15 13.81
CA THR A 109 18.18 1.03 12.65
C THR A 109 17.39 0.45 11.47
N ARG A 110 16.55 1.26 10.83
CA ARG A 110 15.85 0.85 9.61
C ARG A 110 16.86 0.71 8.46
N VAL A 111 16.96 -0.50 7.90
CA VAL A 111 17.76 -0.80 6.72
C VAL A 111 16.82 -1.28 5.62
N GLN A 112 17.11 -0.91 4.38
CA GLN A 112 16.34 -1.35 3.22
C GLN A 112 17.16 -2.34 2.41
N PHE A 113 16.48 -3.31 1.77
CA PHE A 113 17.18 -4.34 1.01
C PHE A 113 18.09 -3.74 -0.06
N TYR A 114 17.63 -2.70 -0.78
CA TYR A 114 18.39 -2.10 -1.87
C TYR A 114 19.76 -1.54 -1.43
N ASP A 115 19.95 -1.21 -0.14
CA ASP A 115 21.25 -0.79 0.39
C ASP A 115 22.26 -1.96 0.44
N LEU A 116 21.75 -3.20 0.47
CA LEU A 116 22.52 -4.45 0.58
C LEU A 116 22.73 -5.13 -0.79
N GLN A 117 21.97 -4.72 -1.80
CA GLN A 117 21.99 -5.33 -3.14
C GLN A 117 23.18 -4.82 -3.95
N GLN A 118 23.79 -5.73 -4.71
CA GLN A 118 24.77 -5.37 -5.75
C GLN A 118 24.05 -4.95 -7.04
N ALA A 119 24.69 -4.09 -7.82
CA ALA A 119 24.20 -3.76 -9.17
C ALA A 119 24.19 -5.00 -10.08
N ASP A 120 23.39 -4.97 -11.14
CA ASP A 120 23.35 -6.05 -12.14
C ASP A 120 24.74 -6.29 -12.76
N GLY A 121 25.23 -7.53 -12.70
CA GLY A 121 26.58 -7.89 -13.15
C GLY A 121 27.71 -7.46 -12.20
N GLY A 122 27.37 -6.98 -11.00
CA GLY A 122 28.33 -6.66 -9.96
C GLY A 122 29.07 -7.89 -9.42
N PRO A 123 30.18 -7.67 -8.69
CA PRO A 123 30.96 -8.76 -8.09
C PRO A 123 30.14 -9.52 -7.03
N ASP A 124 30.38 -10.83 -6.95
CA ASP A 124 29.76 -11.72 -5.95
C ASP A 124 30.43 -11.53 -4.57
N GLN A 125 30.17 -10.39 -3.94
CA GLN A 125 30.76 -10.00 -2.66
C GLN A 125 29.81 -9.09 -1.84
N PRO A 126 29.99 -9.00 -0.51
CA PRO A 126 29.26 -8.05 0.33
C PRO A 126 29.37 -6.60 -0.16
N THR A 127 28.29 -5.82 -0.06
CA THR A 127 28.36 -4.38 -0.31
C THR A 127 29.11 -3.67 0.82
N GLU A 128 29.67 -2.49 0.51
CA GLU A 128 30.30 -1.64 1.52
C GLU A 128 29.29 -1.21 2.61
N ALA A 129 28.05 -0.92 2.20
CA ALA A 129 26.95 -0.62 3.09
C ALA A 129 26.67 -1.79 4.05
N ALA A 130 26.58 -3.02 3.54
CA ALA A 130 26.39 -4.22 4.37
C ALA A 130 27.54 -4.40 5.37
N THR A 131 28.77 -4.17 4.92
CA THR A 131 29.97 -4.28 5.78
C THR A 131 29.98 -3.22 6.89
N THR A 132 29.51 -2.01 6.60
CA THR A 132 29.41 -0.90 7.57
C THR A 132 28.42 -1.20 8.70
N ILE A 133 27.32 -1.88 8.38
CA ILE A 133 26.29 -2.26 9.36
C ILE A 133 26.54 -3.64 9.99
N HIS A 134 27.70 -4.27 9.71
CA HIS A 134 28.05 -5.55 10.31
C HIS A 134 28.02 -5.45 11.86
N GLY A 135 27.28 -6.35 12.49
CA GLY A 135 27.16 -6.44 13.94
C GLY A 135 26.18 -5.45 14.57
N GLN A 136 25.49 -4.62 13.78
CA GLN A 136 24.48 -3.68 14.27
C GLN A 136 23.09 -4.34 14.39
N ASP A 137 22.27 -3.78 15.27
CA ASP A 137 20.86 -4.16 15.41
C ASP A 137 20.02 -3.40 14.39
N ILE A 138 19.43 -4.13 13.44
CA ILE A 138 18.71 -3.58 12.30
C ILE A 138 17.27 -4.05 12.26
N PHE A 139 16.42 -3.24 11.65
CA PHE A 139 15.07 -3.58 11.26
C PHE A 139 14.98 -3.67 9.74
N LEU A 140 14.59 -4.83 9.23
CA LEU A 140 14.54 -5.15 7.81
C LEU A 140 13.19 -5.79 7.44
N LYS A 141 12.72 -5.51 6.22
CA LYS A 141 11.50 -6.12 5.68
C LYS A 141 11.81 -6.90 4.41
N GLY A 142 11.24 -8.09 4.28
CA GLY A 142 11.38 -8.91 3.08
C GLY A 142 10.36 -10.03 3.01
N TYR A 143 10.55 -10.96 2.09
CA TYR A 143 9.68 -12.12 1.86
C TYR A 143 10.44 -13.41 2.14
N ILE A 144 9.74 -14.45 2.57
CA ILE A 144 10.34 -15.76 2.84
C ILE A 144 10.39 -16.55 1.53
N HIS A 145 11.59 -16.98 1.13
CA HIS A 145 11.76 -17.78 -0.08
C HIS A 145 11.11 -19.18 0.08
N PRO A 146 10.34 -19.69 -0.90
CA PRO A 146 9.63 -20.97 -0.79
C PRO A 146 10.55 -22.18 -0.56
N SER A 147 11.78 -22.15 -1.09
CA SER A 147 12.77 -23.20 -0.85
C SER A 147 13.16 -23.34 0.63
N SER A 148 12.85 -22.36 1.47
CA SER A 148 13.06 -22.48 2.93
C SER A 148 12.07 -23.44 3.61
N GLY A 149 11.08 -23.95 2.89
CA GLY A 149 10.09 -24.89 3.38
C GLY A 149 8.72 -24.27 3.65
N SER A 150 7.82 -25.09 4.17
CA SER A 150 6.42 -24.73 4.46
C SER A 150 6.11 -24.83 5.95
N GLY A 151 5.04 -24.16 6.40
CA GLY A 151 4.59 -24.21 7.79
C GLY A 151 5.28 -23.19 8.70
N LEU A 152 5.68 -23.61 9.90
CA LEU A 152 6.34 -22.78 10.91
C LEU A 152 7.86 -22.93 10.82
N LEU A 153 8.54 -21.83 10.49
CA LEU A 153 9.97 -21.81 10.23
C LEU A 153 10.72 -21.07 11.34
N LYS A 154 11.88 -21.62 11.72
CA LYS A 154 12.88 -20.97 12.59
C LYS A 154 14.09 -20.46 11.83
N HIS A 155 14.42 -21.12 10.72
CA HIS A 155 15.52 -20.81 9.83
C HIS A 155 14.96 -20.71 8.41
N PHE A 156 15.27 -19.63 7.71
CA PHE A 156 14.78 -19.40 6.35
C PHE A 156 15.59 -18.32 5.64
N ILE A 157 15.48 -18.25 4.32
CA ILE A 157 16.06 -17.19 3.50
C ILE A 157 15.03 -16.09 3.28
N LEU A 158 15.45 -14.86 3.59
CA LEU A 158 14.69 -13.65 3.33
C LEU A 158 15.19 -13.00 2.04
N VAL A 159 14.27 -12.59 1.18
CA VAL A 159 14.52 -11.96 -0.11
C VAL A 159 13.79 -10.61 -0.23
N PRO A 160 14.24 -9.69 -1.11
CA PRO A 160 13.72 -8.32 -1.20
C PRO A 160 12.26 -8.24 -1.67
N ASP A 161 11.88 -9.04 -2.67
CA ASP A 161 10.63 -8.89 -3.40
C ASP A 161 10.04 -10.23 -3.84
N LEU A 162 8.77 -10.20 -4.29
CA LEU A 162 8.04 -11.38 -4.74
C LEU A 162 8.51 -11.92 -6.10
N GLY A 163 9.16 -11.09 -6.92
CA GLY A 163 9.78 -11.51 -8.17
C GLY A 163 10.92 -12.47 -7.85
N THR A 164 11.87 -12.04 -7.03
CA THR A 164 13.01 -12.85 -6.56
C THR A 164 12.58 -14.07 -5.73
N CYS A 165 11.42 -13.99 -5.07
CA CYS A 165 10.89 -15.04 -4.17
C CYS A 165 10.07 -16.14 -4.86
N CYS A 166 9.19 -15.80 -5.82
CA CYS A 166 8.13 -16.71 -6.29
C CYS A 166 8.06 -16.86 -7.81
N PHE A 167 8.58 -15.88 -8.55
CA PHE A 167 8.46 -15.81 -10.01
C PHE A 167 9.83 -15.68 -10.72
N GLY A 168 10.90 -15.68 -9.93
CA GLY A 168 12.29 -15.55 -10.35
C GLY A 168 13.01 -16.88 -10.21
N GLY A 169 14.14 -17.00 -10.91
CA GLY A 169 15.06 -18.12 -10.73
C GLY A 169 15.81 -18.01 -9.40
N GLN A 170 17.05 -18.50 -9.39
CA GLN A 170 17.90 -18.39 -8.21
C GLN A 170 18.17 -16.91 -7.85
N PRO A 171 17.88 -16.48 -6.60
CA PRO A 171 18.20 -15.13 -6.14
C PRO A 171 19.70 -14.90 -6.14
N LYS A 172 20.12 -13.65 -6.36
CA LYS A 172 21.54 -13.29 -6.26
C LYS A 172 22.02 -13.42 -4.82
N SER A 173 23.31 -13.67 -4.64
CA SER A 173 23.95 -13.71 -3.32
C SER A 173 23.70 -12.46 -2.47
N SER A 174 23.64 -11.28 -3.10
CA SER A 174 23.34 -10.01 -2.43
C SER A 174 21.87 -9.83 -2.03
N ASP A 175 20.98 -10.64 -2.58
CA ASP A 175 19.54 -10.55 -2.35
C ASP A 175 19.06 -11.56 -1.29
N MET A 176 19.97 -12.42 -0.82
CA MET A 176 19.69 -13.46 0.16
C MET A 176 20.23 -13.09 1.53
N ILE A 177 19.36 -13.18 2.53
CA ILE A 177 19.76 -13.08 3.93
C ILE A 177 19.25 -14.31 4.66
N GLU A 178 20.18 -15.07 5.24
CA GLU A 178 19.84 -16.20 6.08
C GLU A 178 19.37 -15.71 7.46
N ILE A 179 18.10 -15.99 7.76
CA ILE A 179 17.45 -15.62 9.01
C ILE A 179 17.48 -16.78 9.97
N THR A 180 17.84 -16.50 11.22
CA THR A 180 17.65 -17.40 12.35
C THR A 180 16.84 -16.71 13.44
N LEU A 181 15.66 -17.25 13.73
CA LEU A 181 14.81 -16.76 14.82
C LEU A 181 15.32 -17.28 16.17
N SER A 182 15.44 -16.38 17.14
CA SER A 182 15.93 -16.67 18.49
C SER A 182 14.76 -16.81 19.49
N GLY A 183 15.05 -17.37 20.68
CA GLY A 183 14.07 -17.42 21.77
C GLY A 183 12.86 -18.32 21.52
N GLY A 184 13.00 -19.35 20.68
CA GLY A 184 11.90 -20.28 20.38
C GLY A 184 10.83 -19.75 19.43
N GLN A 185 10.99 -18.52 18.92
CA GLN A 185 10.07 -17.91 17.96
C GLN A 185 10.02 -18.69 16.64
N THR A 186 8.85 -18.67 16.01
CA THR A 186 8.61 -19.22 14.68
C THR A 186 7.81 -18.23 13.85
N THR A 187 7.98 -18.27 12.53
CA THR A 187 7.14 -17.50 11.62
C THR A 187 6.51 -18.41 10.58
N LYS A 188 5.27 -18.09 10.18
CA LYS A 188 4.57 -18.85 9.15
C LYS A 188 5.07 -18.44 7.76
N ALA A 189 5.47 -19.43 6.97
CA ALA A 189 5.79 -19.26 5.55
C ALA A 189 4.58 -18.73 4.75
N GLY A 190 4.83 -17.90 3.75
CA GLY A 190 3.79 -17.38 2.86
C GLY A 190 4.21 -16.13 2.10
N LEU A 191 3.29 -15.58 1.31
CA LEU A 191 3.52 -14.45 0.40
C LEU A 191 3.45 -13.06 1.07
N THR A 192 3.50 -13.04 2.41
CA THR A 192 3.37 -11.79 3.17
C THR A 192 4.75 -11.25 3.51
N LYS A 193 4.93 -9.93 3.33
CA LYS A 193 6.15 -9.24 3.72
C LYS A 193 6.31 -9.33 5.25
N LYS A 194 7.42 -9.89 5.71
CA LYS A 194 7.78 -10.01 7.13
C LYS A 194 8.56 -8.78 7.57
N LYS A 195 8.33 -8.35 8.82
CA LYS A 195 9.08 -7.29 9.47
C LYS A 195 9.93 -7.91 10.57
N LEU A 196 11.25 -7.86 10.43
CA LEU A 196 12.19 -8.56 11.30
C LEU A 196 13.14 -7.55 11.92
N ALA A 197 13.38 -7.68 13.23
CA ALA A 197 14.38 -6.92 13.97
C ALA A 197 15.38 -7.88 14.62
N GLY A 198 16.65 -7.54 14.54
CA GLY A 198 17.73 -8.40 15.03
C GLY A 198 19.12 -7.96 14.62
N LYS A 199 20.10 -8.76 15.02
CA LYS A 199 21.51 -8.49 14.78
C LYS A 199 21.94 -8.94 13.40
N PHE A 200 22.44 -8.02 12.59
CA PHE A 200 22.95 -8.29 11.25
C PHE A 200 24.42 -8.71 11.28
N LEU A 201 24.76 -9.71 10.47
CA LEU A 201 26.10 -10.28 10.39
C LEU A 201 26.45 -10.50 8.92
N VAL A 202 27.63 -10.05 8.55
CA VAL A 202 28.23 -10.31 7.24
C VAL A 202 29.33 -11.35 7.42
N THR A 203 29.24 -12.44 6.67
CA THR A 203 30.28 -13.48 6.63
C THR A 203 31.11 -13.27 5.35
N PRO A 204 32.43 -13.04 5.46
CA PRO A 204 33.30 -12.91 4.29
C PRO A 204 33.48 -14.23 3.53
N ALA A 205 33.35 -15.36 4.23
CA ALA A 205 33.43 -16.68 3.63
C ALA A 205 32.08 -17.06 3.00
N PRO A 206 32.05 -17.45 1.71
CA PRO A 206 30.83 -17.89 1.06
C PRO A 206 30.30 -19.15 1.73
N GLN A 207 29.02 -19.14 2.10
CA GLN A 207 28.33 -20.31 2.62
C GLN A 207 27.21 -20.69 1.66
N GLN A 208 27.18 -21.97 1.30
CA GLN A 208 26.09 -22.53 0.53
C GLN A 208 25.02 -23.06 1.50
N VAL A 209 23.77 -22.72 1.21
CA VAL A 209 22.61 -23.31 1.87
C VAL A 209 22.00 -24.30 0.89
N THR A 210 21.57 -25.45 1.40
CA THR A 210 20.89 -26.48 0.61
C THR A 210 19.75 -25.85 -0.18
N ASP A 211 19.60 -26.25 -1.45
CA ASP A 211 18.59 -25.75 -2.40
C ASP A 211 18.86 -24.35 -3.02
N PHE A 212 20.02 -23.74 -2.73
CA PHE A 212 20.48 -22.50 -3.38
C PHE A 212 21.85 -22.69 -4.03
N ASP A 213 21.97 -22.27 -5.29
CA ASP A 213 23.22 -22.39 -6.06
C ASP A 213 24.22 -21.27 -5.73
N ASN A 214 23.72 -20.14 -5.26
CA ASN A 214 24.50 -18.94 -4.96
C ASN A 214 24.95 -18.90 -3.50
N ASN A 215 26.07 -18.19 -3.28
CA ASN A 215 26.63 -18.04 -1.94
C ASN A 215 25.79 -17.07 -1.10
N ILE A 216 25.74 -17.30 0.21
CA ILE A 216 25.10 -16.38 1.14
C ILE A 216 26.17 -15.69 1.97
N PHE A 217 26.19 -14.37 1.89
CA PHE A 217 27.09 -13.53 2.68
C PHE A 217 26.41 -12.92 3.90
N TYR A 218 25.08 -12.82 3.89
CA TYR A 218 24.33 -12.07 4.88
C TYR A 218 23.54 -12.98 5.80
N ARG A 219 23.62 -12.69 7.09
CA ARG A 219 22.93 -13.40 8.15
C ARG A 219 22.28 -12.43 9.10
N MET A 220 21.15 -12.84 9.66
CA MET A 220 20.48 -12.06 10.70
C MET A 220 19.95 -12.97 11.79
N LYS A 221 20.38 -12.70 13.03
CA LYS A 221 19.81 -13.32 14.23
C LYS A 221 18.67 -12.44 14.71
N VAL A 222 17.45 -12.89 14.42
CA VAL A 222 16.23 -12.14 14.70
C VAL A 222 15.75 -12.48 16.10
N ASP A 223 15.52 -11.45 16.88
CA ASP A 223 14.96 -11.56 18.23
C ASP A 223 13.53 -11.01 18.31
N GLN A 224 13.05 -10.29 17.28
CA GLN A 224 11.68 -9.80 17.21
C GLN A 224 11.07 -9.97 15.80
N VAL A 225 9.89 -10.59 15.74
CA VAL A 225 9.06 -10.71 14.52
C VAL A 225 7.78 -9.92 14.70
N ARG A 226 7.44 -9.04 13.74
CA ARG A 226 6.19 -8.24 13.72
C ARG A 226 5.38 -8.47 12.45
#